data_AF-A0A284QUG9-F1
#
_entry.id   AF-A0A284QUG9-F1
#
_cell.length_a   1.000
_cell.length_b   1.000
_cell.length_c   1.000
_cell.angle_alpha   90.00
_cell.angle_beta   90.00
_cell.angle_gamma   90.00
#
_symmetry.space_group_name_H-M   'P 1'
#
loop_
_entity.id
_entity.type
_entity.pdbx_description
1 polymer ?
#
loop_
_entity_poly.entity_id
_entity_poly.type
_entity_poly.pdbx_seq_one_letter_code
_entity_poly.pdbx_strand_id
1 'polypeptide(L)'
;MKLTRKLTVIAALATATVKGDITCGTAGDATLSSCRDLLASSFTDLNYDRTCGFGLGNTAFNPICAPNNCCIYVTVNDLSDQEVHDLASDIVNACAAPAVDRVNGRNSLDTTGSVAVCVSDGAGCGDCFED
;
A
#
# COMPACT_ATOMS: atom_id res chain seq x y z
N MET A 1 53.10 -25.99 12.56
CA MET A 1 51.81 -25.73 13.26
C MET A 1 50.90 -24.95 12.31
N LYS A 2 49.76 -25.51 11.89
CA LYS A 2 48.80 -24.84 10.99
C LYS A 2 47.73 -24.14 11.84
N LEU A 3 47.59 -22.83 11.70
CA LEU A 3 46.56 -22.03 12.36
C LEU A 3 45.27 -22.10 11.52
N THR A 4 44.22 -22.72 12.05
CA THR A 4 42.90 -22.77 11.42
C THR A 4 42.10 -21.55 11.87
N ARG A 5 41.88 -20.57 10.97
CA ARG A 5 40.97 -19.44 11.23
C ARG A 5 39.52 -19.96 11.19
N LYS A 6 38.81 -19.87 12.33
CA LYS A 6 37.36 -20.05 12.38
C LYS A 6 36.71 -18.82 11.75
N LEU A 7 36.04 -19.01 10.61
CA LEU A 7 35.11 -18.03 10.05
C LEU A 7 33.81 -18.12 10.83
N THR A 8 33.46 -17.08 11.58
CA THR A 8 32.13 -16.93 12.16
C THR A 8 31.24 -16.27 11.10
N VAL A 9 30.34 -17.04 10.50
CA VAL A 9 29.30 -16.51 9.61
C VAL A 9 28.17 -16.00 10.50
N ILE A 10 28.03 -14.69 10.62
CA ILE A 10 26.85 -14.06 11.24
C ILE A 10 25.78 -14.05 10.16
N ALA A 11 24.84 -14.98 10.22
CA ALA A 11 23.64 -14.93 9.39
C ALA A 11 22.73 -13.83 9.93
N ALA A 12 22.60 -12.72 9.20
CA ALA A 12 21.54 -11.76 9.43
C ALA A 12 20.21 -12.44 9.05
N LEU A 13 19.33 -12.68 10.02
CA LEU A 13 17.95 -13.05 9.72
C LEU A 13 17.27 -11.82 9.16
N ALA A 14 17.09 -11.78 7.83
CA ALA A 14 16.05 -10.96 7.24
C ALA A 14 14.71 -11.55 7.70
N THR A 15 14.01 -10.87 8.60
CA THR A 15 12.59 -11.11 8.83
C THR A 15 11.89 -10.81 7.51
N ALA A 16 11.56 -11.86 6.76
CA ALA A 16 10.62 -11.74 5.65
C ALA A 16 9.29 -11.33 6.27
N THR A 17 8.96 -10.05 6.18
CA THR A 17 7.60 -9.57 6.44
C THR A 17 6.68 -10.41 5.56
N VAL A 18 5.70 -11.08 6.18
CA VAL A 18 4.67 -11.80 5.43
C VAL A 18 3.89 -10.73 4.68
N LYS A 19 4.23 -10.53 3.41
CA LYS A 19 3.48 -9.68 2.49
C LYS A 19 2.10 -10.30 2.40
N GLY A 20 1.08 -9.60 2.90
CA GLY A 20 -0.29 -10.11 2.94
C GLY A 20 -0.90 -10.16 1.54
N ASP A 21 -2.11 -10.70 1.51
CA ASP A 21 -2.81 -10.99 0.27
C ASP A 21 -3.26 -9.68 -0.41
N ILE A 22 -3.01 -9.60 -1.72
CA ILE A 22 -3.53 -8.52 -2.57
C ILE A 22 -4.93 -8.90 -3.02
N THR A 23 -5.90 -8.03 -2.75
CA THR A 23 -7.29 -8.16 -3.21
C THR A 23 -7.60 -7.05 -4.20
N CYS A 24 -8.12 -7.39 -5.38
CA CYS A 24 -8.52 -6.43 -6.41
C CYS A 24 -10.05 -6.26 -6.42
N GLY A 25 -10.54 -5.09 -6.81
CA GLY A 25 -11.98 -4.84 -6.92
C GLY A 25 -12.67 -4.45 -5.60
N THR A 26 -11.92 -3.97 -4.61
CA THR A 26 -12.41 -3.67 -3.25
C THR A 26 -13.11 -2.32 -3.14
N ALA A 27 -12.85 -1.38 -4.06
CA ALA A 27 -13.34 0.00 -3.96
C ALA A 27 -13.60 0.63 -5.33
N GLY A 28 -13.87 1.94 -5.34
CA GLY A 28 -14.05 2.73 -6.56
C GLY A 28 -12.80 2.75 -7.45
N ASP A 29 -13.00 2.69 -8.77
CA ASP A 29 -11.87 2.59 -9.70
C ASP A 29 -11.09 3.89 -9.87
N ALA A 30 -9.81 3.86 -9.53
CA ALA A 30 -8.87 4.89 -9.91
C ALA A 30 -8.51 4.83 -11.40
N THR A 31 -8.07 5.95 -11.94
CA THR A 31 -7.47 6.01 -13.28
C THR A 31 -6.07 5.40 -13.24
N LEU A 32 -5.83 4.30 -13.96
CA LEU A 32 -4.55 3.57 -13.92
C LEU A 32 -3.37 4.44 -14.35
N SER A 33 -3.50 5.19 -15.44
CA SER A 33 -2.48 6.15 -15.88
C SER A 33 -2.11 7.15 -14.78
N SER A 34 -3.10 7.69 -14.07
CA SER A 34 -2.87 8.63 -12.97
C SER A 34 -2.20 8.00 -11.77
N CYS A 35 -2.49 6.72 -11.47
CA CYS A 35 -1.79 6.01 -10.42
C CYS A 35 -0.33 5.73 -10.76
N ARG A 36 -0.03 5.42 -12.03
CA ARG A 36 1.36 5.26 -12.48
C ARG A 36 2.15 6.56 -12.40
N ASP A 37 1.54 7.67 -12.79
CA ASP A 37 2.16 9.00 -12.67
C ASP A 37 2.38 9.37 -11.20
N LEU A 38 1.41 9.08 -10.33
CA LEU A 38 1.54 9.28 -8.89
C LEU A 38 2.71 8.47 -8.34
N LEU A 39 2.77 7.17 -8.61
CA LEU A 39 3.84 6.27 -8.14
C LEU A 39 5.21 6.58 -8.75
N ALA A 40 5.27 7.26 -9.89
CA ALA A 40 6.51 7.79 -10.45
C ALA A 40 6.97 9.11 -9.80
N SER A 41 6.11 9.74 -9.00
CA SER A 41 6.41 10.98 -8.29
C SER A 41 7.07 10.74 -6.92
N SER A 42 7.47 11.83 -6.25
CA SER A 42 8.08 11.75 -4.91
C SER A 42 7.02 11.38 -3.86
N PHE A 43 7.24 10.27 -3.16
CA PHE A 43 6.51 9.91 -1.95
C PHE A 43 7.30 10.42 -0.75
N THR A 44 7.11 11.69 -0.43
CA THR A 44 7.77 12.37 0.70
C THR A 44 6.75 13.26 1.38
N ASP A 45 6.79 13.32 2.71
CA ASP A 45 5.94 14.18 3.54
C ASP A 45 4.43 13.89 3.36
N LEU A 46 4.08 12.59 3.42
CA LEU A 46 2.69 12.14 3.31
C LEU A 46 1.79 12.79 4.38
N ASN A 47 0.58 13.19 3.98
CA ASN A 47 -0.35 13.96 4.82
C ASN A 47 -1.48 13.09 5.40
N TYR A 48 -1.39 12.76 6.69
CA TYR A 48 -2.35 11.91 7.39
C TYR A 48 -3.49 12.67 8.08
N ASP A 49 -3.68 13.98 7.85
CA ASP A 49 -4.79 14.75 8.45
C ASP A 49 -6.14 14.43 7.81
N ARG A 50 -6.11 14.00 6.53
CA ARG A 50 -7.32 13.59 5.81
C ARG A 50 -7.71 12.18 6.23
N THR A 51 -8.89 12.05 6.80
CA THR A 51 -9.39 10.79 7.34
C THR A 51 -10.78 10.45 6.82
N CYS A 52 -11.12 9.17 6.86
CA CYS A 52 -12.46 8.67 6.67
C CYS A 52 -12.74 7.54 7.68
N GLY A 53 -14.03 7.26 7.91
CA GLY A 53 -14.44 6.09 8.68
C GLY A 53 -14.59 4.86 7.78
N PHE A 54 -14.28 3.69 8.32
CA PHE A 54 -14.61 2.40 7.71
C PHE A 54 -15.07 1.42 8.80
N GLY A 55 -16.02 0.54 8.47
CA GLY A 55 -16.58 -0.41 9.42
C GLY A 55 -17.11 0.24 10.71
N LEU A 56 -17.06 -0.48 11.83
CA LEU A 56 -17.59 -0.01 13.11
C LEU A 56 -16.57 0.81 13.91
N GLY A 57 -16.36 2.06 13.49
CA GLY A 57 -15.61 3.06 14.25
C GLY A 57 -14.11 3.06 14.03
N ASN A 58 -13.62 2.45 12.93
CA ASN A 58 -12.23 2.55 12.53
C ASN A 58 -11.99 3.76 11.64
N THR A 59 -10.75 4.26 11.65
CA THR A 59 -10.32 5.41 10.88
C THR A 59 -9.26 4.99 9.89
N ALA A 60 -9.46 5.34 8.62
CA ALA A 60 -8.43 5.28 7.59
C ALA A 60 -7.95 6.69 7.26
N PHE A 61 -6.76 6.76 6.68
CA PHE A 61 -6.07 8.00 6.32
C PHE A 61 -5.91 8.08 4.79
N ASN A 62 -5.92 9.29 4.25
CA ASN A 62 -5.61 9.57 2.85
C ASN A 62 -4.30 10.39 2.75
N PRO A 63 -3.14 9.71 2.84
CA PRO A 63 -1.82 10.35 2.78
C PRO A 63 -1.61 11.16 1.50
N ILE A 64 -2.13 10.68 0.37
CA ILE A 64 -1.86 11.28 -0.93
C ILE A 64 -2.95 10.97 -1.96
N CYS A 65 -3.22 11.95 -2.82
CA CYS A 65 -4.07 11.81 -4.00
C CYS A 65 -3.47 12.59 -5.16
N ALA A 66 -3.45 11.97 -6.33
CA ALA A 66 -3.28 12.67 -7.59
C ALA A 66 -4.55 13.47 -7.91
N PRO A 67 -4.43 14.63 -8.59
CA PRO A 67 -5.57 15.44 -9.02
C PRO A 67 -6.50 14.71 -10.01
N ASN A 68 -6.01 13.66 -10.66
CA ASN A 68 -6.68 12.94 -11.75
C ASN A 68 -7.23 11.57 -11.32
N ASN A 69 -7.81 11.48 -10.11
CA ASN A 69 -8.54 10.31 -9.65
C ASN A 69 -7.68 9.08 -9.31
N CYS A 70 -6.55 9.28 -8.62
CA CYS A 70 -5.85 8.18 -7.94
C CYS A 70 -5.49 8.58 -6.52
N CYS A 71 -5.97 7.83 -5.55
CA CYS A 71 -5.77 8.08 -4.14
C CYS A 71 -5.22 6.83 -3.46
N ILE A 72 -4.33 7.07 -2.50
CA ILE A 72 -3.81 6.01 -1.63
C ILE A 72 -4.41 6.22 -0.25
N TYR A 73 -4.95 5.14 0.30
CA TYR A 73 -5.51 5.09 1.63
C TYR A 73 -4.76 4.09 2.48
N VAL A 74 -4.67 4.34 3.78
CA VAL A 74 -4.02 3.44 4.74
C VAL A 74 -4.81 3.34 6.04
N THR A 75 -4.70 2.21 6.74
CA THR A 75 -5.36 2.00 8.04
C THR A 75 -4.54 2.49 9.23
N VAL A 76 -3.26 2.79 9.04
CA VAL A 76 -2.32 3.27 10.06
C VAL A 76 -1.47 4.42 9.52
N ASN A 77 -0.92 5.27 10.40
CA ASN A 77 -0.15 6.46 10.04
C ASN A 77 1.33 6.38 10.44
N ASP A 78 1.83 5.19 10.77
CA ASP A 78 3.21 4.92 11.19
C ASP A 78 4.03 4.15 10.15
N LEU A 79 3.44 3.84 8.97
CA LEU A 79 4.18 3.33 7.82
C LEU A 79 5.12 4.40 7.27
N SER A 80 6.32 3.98 6.86
CA SER A 80 7.22 4.87 6.14
C SER A 80 6.66 5.20 4.75
N ASP A 81 7.03 6.37 4.22
CA ASP A 81 6.62 6.79 2.87
C ASP A 81 7.01 5.75 1.80
N GLN A 82 8.15 5.07 1.98
CA GLN A 82 8.60 3.99 1.10
C GLN A 82 7.71 2.74 1.21
N GLU A 83 7.28 2.35 2.41
CA GLU A 83 6.36 1.21 2.57
C GLU A 83 5.00 1.48 1.92
N VAL A 84 4.47 2.70 2.06
CA VAL A 84 3.23 3.10 1.39
C VAL A 84 3.40 3.05 -0.14
N HIS A 85 4.53 3.53 -0.65
CA HIS A 85 4.86 3.50 -2.08
C HIS A 85 4.97 2.06 -2.62
N ASP A 86 5.72 1.19 -1.94
CA ASP A 86 5.95 -0.18 -2.38
C ASP A 86 4.64 -0.98 -2.42
N LEU A 87 3.81 -0.87 -1.38
CA LEU A 87 2.54 -1.57 -1.29
C LEU A 87 1.52 -1.07 -2.33
N ALA A 88 1.46 0.24 -2.56
CA ALA A 88 0.62 0.81 -3.62
C ALA A 88 1.11 0.38 -5.01
N SER A 89 2.43 0.30 -5.22
CA SER A 89 3.03 -0.21 -6.46
C SER A 89 2.67 -1.66 -6.71
N ASP A 90 2.69 -2.50 -5.67
CA ASP A 90 2.27 -3.89 -5.76
C ASP A 90 0.82 -4.04 -6.18
N ILE A 91 -0.08 -3.24 -5.60
CA ILE A 91 -1.50 -3.20 -5.98
C ILE A 91 -1.63 -2.81 -7.45
N VAL A 92 -0.96 -1.74 -7.90
CA VAL A 92 -1.04 -1.30 -9.29
C VAL A 92 -0.50 -2.34 -10.26
N ASN A 93 0.53 -3.09 -9.89
CA ASN A 93 1.08 -4.16 -10.72
C ASN A 93 0.16 -5.39 -10.80
N ALA A 94 -0.51 -5.73 -9.69
CA ALA A 94 -1.36 -6.91 -9.60
C ALA A 94 -2.80 -6.70 -10.10
N CYS A 95 -3.38 -5.53 -9.83
CA CYS A 95 -4.80 -5.23 -10.01
C CYS A 95 -5.11 -4.31 -11.19
N ALA A 96 -4.10 -3.85 -11.95
CA ALA A 96 -4.34 -3.02 -13.12
C ALA A 96 -5.24 -3.72 -14.15
N ALA A 97 -6.20 -2.96 -14.69
CA ALA A 97 -7.02 -3.32 -15.83
C ALA A 97 -6.73 -2.35 -17.00
N PRO A 98 -5.63 -2.55 -17.77
CA PRO A 98 -5.18 -1.59 -18.78
C PRO A 98 -6.18 -1.37 -19.93
N ALA A 99 -7.00 -2.37 -20.24
CA ALA A 99 -7.99 -2.28 -21.32
C ALA A 99 -9.06 -1.21 -21.08
N VAL A 100 -9.24 -0.79 -19.82
CA VAL A 100 -10.24 0.20 -19.40
C VAL A 100 -9.62 1.36 -18.61
N ASP A 101 -8.29 1.45 -18.57
CA ASP A 101 -7.51 2.44 -17.79
C ASP A 101 -7.93 2.53 -16.31
N ARG A 102 -8.17 1.38 -15.67
CA ARG A 102 -8.67 1.32 -14.30
C ARG A 102 -7.77 0.50 -13.38
N VAL A 103 -7.77 0.86 -12.12
CA VAL A 103 -7.14 0.08 -11.05
C VAL A 103 -7.82 0.38 -9.72
N ASN A 104 -8.02 -0.66 -8.93
CA ASN A 104 -8.24 -0.52 -7.51
C ASN A 104 -7.80 -1.81 -6.82
N GLY A 105 -7.48 -1.71 -5.54
CA GLY A 105 -7.21 -2.88 -4.74
C GLY A 105 -6.58 -2.55 -3.41
N ARG A 106 -6.35 -3.59 -2.63
CA ARG A 106 -5.89 -3.54 -1.26
C ARG A 106 -4.74 -4.51 -1.07
N ASN A 107 -3.76 -4.13 -0.27
CA ASN A 107 -2.64 -4.97 0.13
C ASN A 107 -2.47 -4.86 1.65
N SER A 108 -2.54 -5.98 2.35
CA SER A 108 -2.37 -6.04 3.81
C SER A 108 -0.95 -6.44 4.16
N LEU A 109 -0.42 -5.93 5.27
CA LEU A 109 0.87 -6.34 5.85
C LEU A 109 0.72 -7.41 6.94
N ASP A 110 -0.50 -7.71 7.32
CA ASP A 110 -0.83 -8.76 8.27
C ASP A 110 -1.99 -9.63 7.75
N THR A 111 -2.25 -10.73 8.45
CA THR A 111 -3.35 -11.65 8.12
C THR A 111 -4.70 -11.17 8.66
N THR A 112 -4.72 -10.13 9.50
CA THR A 112 -5.93 -9.58 10.11
C THR A 112 -6.51 -8.40 9.32
N GLY A 113 -5.76 -7.90 8.33
CA GLY A 113 -6.09 -6.71 7.59
C GLY A 113 -5.93 -5.39 8.36
N SER A 114 -5.31 -5.41 9.54
CA SER A 114 -5.27 -4.26 10.44
C SER A 114 -4.28 -3.19 9.97
N VAL A 115 -3.21 -3.63 9.32
CA VAL A 115 -2.27 -2.77 8.58
C VAL A 115 -2.47 -3.02 7.09
N ALA A 116 -3.09 -2.07 6.39
CA ALA A 116 -3.37 -2.20 4.97
C ALA A 116 -3.21 -0.88 4.22
N VAL A 117 -2.83 -1.01 2.96
CA VAL A 117 -2.79 0.05 1.96
C VAL A 117 -3.85 -0.26 0.90
N CYS A 118 -4.55 0.76 0.42
CA CYS A 118 -5.52 0.66 -0.67
C CYS A 118 -5.24 1.70 -1.75
N VAL A 119 -5.43 1.32 -3.01
CA VAL A 119 -5.45 2.23 -4.16
C VAL A 119 -6.89 2.29 -4.67
N SER A 120 -7.45 3.50 -4.76
CA SER A 120 -8.84 3.73 -5.18
C SER A 120 -9.01 5.14 -5.75
N ASP A 121 -10.19 5.43 -6.31
CA ASP A 121 -10.62 6.79 -6.61
C ASP A 121 -10.74 7.68 -5.35
N GLY A 122 -11.06 8.96 -5.54
CA GLY A 122 -11.17 9.92 -4.43
C GLY A 122 -12.36 9.70 -3.48
N ALA A 123 -13.25 8.75 -3.77
CA ALA A 123 -14.45 8.46 -2.98
C ALA A 123 -14.37 7.11 -2.24
N GLY A 124 -13.51 6.18 -2.67
CA GLY A 124 -13.48 4.80 -2.15
C GLY A 124 -12.80 4.57 -0.81
N CYS A 125 -12.55 5.61 -0.01
CA CYS A 125 -11.84 5.49 1.27
C CYS A 125 -12.48 4.49 2.25
N GLY A 126 -13.81 4.51 2.38
CA GLY A 126 -14.54 3.58 3.25
C GLY A 126 -14.50 2.17 2.68
N ASP A 127 -14.97 2.03 1.44
CA ASP A 127 -15.05 0.77 0.69
C ASP A 127 -13.70 0.03 0.62
N CYS A 128 -12.59 0.76 0.58
CA CYS A 128 -11.22 0.22 0.59
C CYS A 128 -10.94 -0.78 1.72
N PHE A 129 -11.66 -0.70 2.84
CA PHE A 129 -11.41 -1.51 4.04
C PHE A 129 -12.69 -2.12 4.61
N GLU A 130 -13.80 -2.07 3.87
CA GLU A 130 -15.04 -2.77 4.21
C GLU A 130 -15.08 -4.12 3.48
N ASP A 131 -14.62 -5.18 4.15
CA ASP A 131 -14.81 -6.58 3.75
C ASP A 131 -16.01 -7.20 4.49
#